data_AF-A0ABD5GF67-F1
#
_entry.id   AF-A0ABD5GF67-F1
#
_cell.length_a   1.000
_cell.length_b   1.000
_cell.length_c   1.000
_cell.angle_alpha   90.00
_cell.angle_beta   90.00
_cell.angle_gamma   90.00
#
_symmetry.space_group_name_H-M   'P 1'
#
loop_
_entity.id
_entity.type
_entity.pdbx_description
1 polymer ?
#
loop_
_entity_poly.entity_id
_entity_poly.type
_entity_poly.pdbx_seq_one_letter_code
_entity_poly.pdbx_strand_id
1 'polypeptide(L)'
;MSDVKRYQIGGRDIPASAAVFLPSEVVSSADYDALLAELEGERENAKEWLTEHYALQAERDQLRAELEAIRGQQSDAVSVPRELLDVGHLIRTQDNRCTDAPLFAVMKKRPIVASPDHDYDYIEWVNVDKDYAVASEFRARRLEALYEGCREIPEGWERFAMKEIDVFVTACFTEQGCKDFLARDGHNHRKPFIYAFGSYRNAEFRAVRDWLAARPSTKNAEEDQPCDK
;
A
#
# COMPACT_ATOMS: atom_id res chain seq x y z
N MET A 1 66.16 -50.84 59.12
CA MET A 1 66.76 -49.59 58.60
C MET A 1 67.36 -49.87 57.24
N SER A 2 66.64 -49.56 56.16
CA SER A 2 67.17 -49.15 54.85
C SER A 2 65.99 -48.83 53.91
N ASP A 3 66.08 -47.68 53.26
CA ASP A 3 65.01 -46.92 52.61
C ASP A 3 64.33 -47.58 51.40
N VAL A 4 63.00 -47.52 51.36
CA VAL A 4 62.18 -47.84 50.18
C VAL A 4 61.99 -46.56 49.36
N LYS A 5 62.59 -46.49 48.17
CA LYS A 5 62.31 -45.41 47.21
C LYS A 5 60.93 -45.62 46.58
N ARG A 6 59.98 -44.74 46.88
CA ARG A 6 58.70 -44.61 46.15
C ARG A 6 58.90 -43.63 44.98
N TYR A 7 58.53 -44.03 43.78
CA TYR A 7 58.41 -43.11 42.64
C TYR A 7 56.94 -42.75 42.44
N GLN A 8 56.65 -41.44 42.35
CA GLN A 8 55.32 -40.92 42.03
C GLN A 8 55.28 -40.48 40.56
N ILE A 9 54.31 -40.98 39.81
CA ILE A 9 53.79 -40.33 38.60
C ILE A 9 52.26 -40.29 38.76
N GLY A 10 51.66 -39.10 38.80
CA GLY A 10 50.22 -38.93 38.67
C GLY A 10 49.32 -39.35 39.85
N GLY A 11 49.83 -39.42 41.10
CA GLY A 11 48.97 -39.42 42.30
C GLY A 11 48.08 -40.66 42.53
N ARG A 12 48.45 -41.85 42.03
CA ARG A 12 47.86 -43.12 42.46
C ARG A 12 48.93 -44.17 42.72
N ASP A 13 48.90 -44.77 43.91
CA ASP A 13 49.76 -45.90 44.28
C ASP A 13 49.26 -47.18 43.58
N ILE A 14 50.10 -47.79 42.74
CA ILE A 14 49.81 -49.07 42.09
C ILE A 14 50.69 -50.16 42.74
N PRO A 15 50.12 -51.27 43.24
CA PRO A 15 50.91 -52.38 43.78
C PRO A 15 51.66 -53.10 42.65
N ALA A 16 52.91 -53.50 42.93
CA ALA A 16 53.86 -54.07 41.98
C ALA A 16 53.50 -55.45 41.37
N SER A 17 52.25 -55.91 41.47
CA SER A 17 51.83 -57.27 41.12
C SER A 17 50.89 -57.38 39.91
N ALA A 18 50.76 -56.34 39.08
CA ALA A 18 49.84 -56.37 37.92
C ALA A 18 50.47 -55.85 36.63
N ALA A 19 51.76 -56.14 36.40
CA ALA A 19 52.36 -56.02 35.08
C ALA A 19 51.98 -57.27 34.25
N VAL A 20 50.76 -57.29 33.71
CA VAL A 20 50.43 -58.20 32.61
C VAL A 20 51.06 -57.61 31.36
N PHE A 21 52.19 -58.19 30.96
CA PHE A 21 52.88 -57.89 29.71
C PHE A 21 51.95 -58.26 28.56
N LEU A 22 51.26 -57.28 27.98
CA LEU A 22 50.56 -57.45 26.70
C LEU A 22 51.63 -57.83 25.67
N PRO A 23 51.44 -58.88 24.86
CA PRO A 23 52.36 -59.20 23.79
C PRO A 23 52.41 -57.99 22.86
N SER A 24 53.58 -57.36 22.74
CA SER A 24 53.80 -56.32 21.74
C SER A 24 53.72 -56.99 20.39
N GLU A 25 52.61 -56.82 19.67
CA GLU A 25 52.62 -57.02 18.22
C GLU A 25 53.68 -56.08 17.66
N VAL A 26 54.83 -56.64 17.29
CA VAL A 26 55.92 -55.90 16.67
C VAL A 26 55.48 -55.62 15.23
N VAL A 27 54.76 -54.52 15.06
CA VAL A 27 54.51 -53.90 13.76
C VAL A 27 55.87 -53.63 13.11
N SER A 28 56.09 -54.10 11.87
CA SER A 28 57.40 -53.92 11.24
C SER A 28 57.66 -52.44 10.96
N SER A 29 58.93 -52.03 10.90
CA SER A 29 59.31 -50.65 10.55
C SER A 29 58.61 -50.17 9.26
N ALA A 30 58.45 -51.07 8.28
CA ALA A 30 57.79 -50.77 7.02
C ALA A 30 56.28 -50.50 7.17
N ASP A 31 55.62 -51.15 8.13
CA ASP A 31 54.19 -50.96 8.42
C ASP A 31 53.95 -49.65 9.20
N TYR A 32 54.91 -49.25 10.05
CA TYR A 32 54.89 -47.94 10.72
C TYR A 32 55.11 -46.79 9.72
N ASP A 33 56.03 -46.94 8.77
CA ASP A 33 56.28 -45.96 7.72
C ASP A 33 55.06 -45.80 6.79
N ALA A 34 54.35 -46.90 6.49
CA ALA A 34 53.10 -46.87 5.72
C ALA A 34 51.97 -46.15 6.46
N LEU A 35 51.80 -46.41 7.77
CA LEU A 35 50.83 -45.72 8.63
C LEU A 35 51.13 -44.21 8.76
N LEU A 36 52.41 -43.84 8.85
CA LEU A 36 52.83 -42.43 8.88
C LEU A 36 52.50 -41.72 7.56
N ALA A 37 52.78 -42.36 6.43
CA ALA A 37 52.45 -41.81 5.11
C ALA A 37 50.93 -41.64 4.91
N GLU A 38 50.11 -42.58 5.42
CA GLU A 38 48.65 -42.48 5.39
C GLU A 38 48.13 -41.33 6.27
N LEU A 39 48.64 -41.20 7.51
CA LEU A 39 48.33 -40.09 8.42
C LEU A 39 48.76 -38.72 7.87
N GLU A 40 49.88 -38.66 7.16
CA GLU A 40 50.33 -37.44 6.48
C GLU A 40 49.40 -37.10 5.31
N GLY A 41 48.97 -38.09 4.52
CA GLY A 41 47.97 -37.92 3.46
C GLY A 41 46.62 -37.44 4.00
N GLU A 42 46.13 -38.02 5.09
CA GLU A 42 44.91 -37.57 5.77
C GLU A 42 45.04 -36.14 6.32
N ARG A 43 46.22 -35.76 6.84
CA ARG A 43 46.48 -34.38 7.29
C ARG A 43 46.46 -33.39 6.14
N GLU A 44 47.01 -33.73 4.98
CA GLU A 44 46.95 -32.85 3.81
C GLU A 44 45.51 -32.72 3.28
N ASN A 45 44.78 -33.83 3.18
CA ASN A 45 43.35 -33.80 2.83
C ASN A 45 42.53 -32.94 3.81
N ALA A 46 42.81 -33.04 5.11
CA ALA A 46 42.15 -32.23 6.13
C ALA A 46 42.48 -30.73 6.00
N LYS A 47 43.71 -30.39 5.60
CA LYS A 47 44.09 -29.00 5.30
C LYS A 47 43.34 -28.49 4.08
N GLU A 48 43.28 -29.26 3.00
CA GLU A 48 42.54 -28.90 1.79
C GLU A 48 41.08 -28.60 2.11
N TRP A 49 40.42 -29.50 2.85
CA TRP A 49 39.04 -29.33 3.30
C TRP A 49 38.85 -28.08 4.17
N LEU A 50 39.80 -27.77 5.06
CA LEU A 50 39.77 -26.54 5.85
C LEU A 50 39.87 -25.29 4.96
N THR A 51 40.76 -25.28 3.98
CA THR A 51 40.86 -24.16 3.02
C THR A 51 39.58 -23.95 2.23
N GLU A 52 38.97 -25.03 1.72
CA GLU A 52 37.69 -24.96 1.01
C GLU A 52 36.57 -24.46 1.93
N HIS A 53 36.51 -24.95 3.17
CA HIS A 53 35.53 -24.51 4.14
C HIS A 53 35.68 -23.02 4.47
N TYR A 54 36.91 -22.51 4.63
CA TYR A 54 37.15 -21.08 4.83
C TYR A 54 36.77 -20.24 3.60
N ALA A 55 37.03 -20.74 2.38
CA ALA A 55 36.62 -20.07 1.15
C ALA A 55 35.09 -19.99 1.02
N LEU A 56 34.37 -21.08 1.30
CA LEU A 56 32.91 -21.12 1.31
C LEU A 56 32.31 -20.23 2.41
N GLN A 57 32.96 -20.14 3.57
CA GLN A 57 32.55 -19.21 4.63
C GLN A 57 32.70 -17.75 4.18
N ALA A 58 33.82 -17.41 3.53
CA ALA A 58 34.03 -16.08 2.98
C ALA A 58 32.98 -15.74 1.90
N GLU A 59 32.68 -16.67 1.00
CA GLU A 59 31.63 -16.50 -0.02
C GLU A 59 30.24 -16.32 0.60
N ARG A 60 29.88 -17.14 1.60
CA ARG A 60 28.62 -16.99 2.33
C ARG A 60 28.51 -15.64 3.01
N ASP A 61 29.59 -15.18 3.63
CA ASP A 61 29.61 -13.90 4.36
C ASP A 61 29.56 -12.72 3.38
N GLN A 62 30.19 -12.83 2.21
CA GLN A 62 30.03 -11.88 1.11
C GLN A 62 28.58 -11.83 0.61
N LEU A 63 27.96 -12.97 0.31
CA LEU A 63 26.57 -13.04 -0.14
C LEU A 63 25.59 -12.49 0.91
N ARG A 64 25.86 -12.72 2.20
CA ARG A 64 25.08 -12.11 3.29
C ARG A 64 25.21 -10.60 3.30
N ALA A 65 26.41 -10.06 3.16
CA ALA A 65 26.63 -8.62 3.09
C ALA A 65 25.95 -7.99 1.86
N GLU A 66 26.00 -8.65 0.70
CA GLU A 66 25.28 -8.23 -0.51
C GLU A 66 23.76 -8.24 -0.30
N LEU A 67 23.21 -9.29 0.33
CA LEU A 67 21.79 -9.36 0.68
C LEU A 67 21.37 -8.27 1.67
N GLU A 68 22.21 -7.96 2.66
CA GLU A 68 21.97 -6.87 3.62
C GLU A 68 22.00 -5.50 2.93
N ALA A 69 22.94 -5.29 1.99
CA ALA A 69 22.99 -4.07 1.19
C ALA A 69 21.75 -3.91 0.30
N ILE A 70 21.32 -4.98 -0.38
CA ILE A 70 20.09 -4.98 -1.19
C ILE A 70 18.86 -4.72 -0.31
N ARG A 71 18.77 -5.35 0.87
CA ARG A 71 17.68 -5.10 1.82
C ARG A 71 17.69 -3.68 2.36
N GLY A 72 18.85 -3.09 2.61
CA GLY A 72 18.99 -1.68 3.00
C GLY A 72 18.59 -0.71 1.89
N GLN A 73 18.80 -1.08 0.62
CA GLN A 73 18.29 -0.33 -0.53
C GLN A 73 16.79 -0.54 -0.76
N GLN A 74 16.27 -1.73 -0.44
CA GLN A 74 14.85 -2.08 -0.56
C GLN A 74 13.99 -1.64 0.63
N SER A 75 14.56 -1.33 1.79
CA SER A 75 13.79 -0.76 2.91
C SER A 75 13.22 0.62 2.57
N ASP A 76 13.80 1.30 1.57
CA ASP A 76 13.27 2.54 0.99
C ASP A 76 12.23 2.29 -0.10
N ALA A 77 12.09 1.04 -0.58
CA ALA A 77 11.02 0.63 -1.47
C ALA A 77 9.73 0.42 -0.65
N VAL A 78 9.14 1.54 -0.22
CA VAL A 78 7.80 1.59 0.37
C VAL A 78 6.86 0.77 -0.52
N SER A 79 6.29 -0.31 0.02
CA SER A 79 5.28 -1.08 -0.67
C SER A 79 4.09 -0.17 -0.93
N VAL A 80 3.82 0.10 -2.21
CA VAL A 80 2.72 0.98 -2.61
C VAL A 80 1.41 0.24 -2.33
N PRO A 81 0.47 0.82 -1.55
CA PRO A 81 -0.83 0.22 -1.32
C PRO A 81 -1.56 -0.14 -2.62
N ARG A 82 -2.28 -1.26 -2.61
CA ARG A 82 -2.99 -1.77 -3.80
C ARG A 82 -3.96 -0.73 -4.35
N GLU A 83 -4.64 0.00 -3.46
CA GLU A 83 -5.60 1.04 -3.79
C GLU A 83 -4.97 2.15 -4.65
N LEU A 84 -3.70 2.50 -4.40
CA LEU A 84 -2.99 3.49 -5.20
C LEU A 84 -2.57 2.94 -6.58
N LEU A 85 -2.32 1.63 -6.67
CA LEU A 85 -2.07 0.98 -7.96
C LEU A 85 -3.34 0.95 -8.82
N ASP A 86 -4.50 0.69 -8.20
CA ASP A 86 -5.80 0.71 -8.87
C ASP A 86 -6.16 2.13 -9.32
N VAL A 87 -5.88 3.15 -8.49
CA VAL A 87 -5.98 4.57 -8.90
C VAL A 87 -5.08 4.87 -10.10
N GLY A 88 -3.82 4.41 -10.08
CA GLY A 88 -2.89 4.56 -11.21
C GLY A 88 -3.37 3.86 -12.49
N HIS A 89 -4.01 2.69 -12.36
CA HIS A 89 -4.66 2.00 -13.48
C HIS A 89 -5.80 2.85 -14.04
N LEU A 90 -6.74 3.31 -13.20
CA LEU A 90 -7.87 4.14 -13.60
C LEU A 90 -7.43 5.47 -14.23
N ILE A 91 -6.37 6.10 -13.73
CA ILE A 91 -5.81 7.34 -14.32
C ILE A 91 -5.42 7.13 -15.79
N ARG A 92 -4.91 5.94 -16.15
CA ARG A 92 -4.49 5.61 -17.52
C ARG A 92 -5.64 5.19 -18.44
N THR A 93 -6.68 4.56 -17.89
CA THR A 93 -7.72 3.90 -18.70
C THR A 93 -9.03 4.67 -18.78
N GLN A 94 -9.34 5.53 -17.81
CA GLN A 94 -10.59 6.29 -17.79
C GLN A 94 -10.57 7.44 -18.81
N ASP A 95 -11.76 7.94 -19.18
CA ASP A 95 -11.90 9.18 -19.92
C ASP A 95 -11.50 10.39 -19.06
N ASN A 96 -10.57 11.20 -19.57
CA ASN A 96 -10.12 12.41 -18.90
C ASN A 96 -11.02 13.64 -19.19
N ARG A 97 -12.19 13.45 -19.82
CA ARG A 97 -13.18 14.49 -20.16
C ARG A 97 -12.57 15.70 -20.88
N CYS A 98 -11.76 15.41 -21.90
CA CYS A 98 -11.03 16.40 -22.70
C CYS A 98 -10.09 17.32 -21.89
N THR A 99 -9.68 16.92 -20.69
CA THR A 99 -8.78 17.67 -19.80
C THR A 99 -7.45 16.95 -19.68
N ASP A 100 -6.33 17.68 -19.69
CA ASP A 100 -4.97 17.12 -19.63
C ASP A 100 -4.66 16.39 -18.31
N ALA A 101 -5.06 17.01 -17.19
CA ALA A 101 -4.95 16.45 -15.85
C ALA A 101 -6.24 16.80 -15.07
N PRO A 102 -7.29 15.96 -15.19
CA PRO A 102 -8.56 16.21 -14.55
C PRO A 102 -8.47 16.03 -13.04
N LEU A 103 -9.01 17.01 -12.32
CA LEU A 103 -9.40 16.90 -10.91
C LEU A 103 -10.90 16.63 -10.88
N PHE A 104 -11.28 15.37 -10.67
CA PHE A 104 -12.68 14.99 -10.57
C PHE A 104 -13.23 15.48 -9.23
N ALA A 105 -14.35 16.18 -9.28
CA ALA A 105 -15.00 16.74 -8.11
C ALA A 105 -16.47 16.35 -8.08
N VAL A 106 -16.94 15.98 -6.90
CA VAL A 106 -18.35 15.89 -6.60
C VAL A 106 -18.83 17.28 -6.22
N MET A 107 -19.84 17.74 -6.94
CA MET A 107 -20.51 19.02 -6.73
C MET A 107 -21.97 18.74 -6.37
N LYS A 108 -22.61 19.66 -5.64
CA LYS A 108 -24.05 19.62 -5.36
C LYS A 108 -24.70 20.94 -5.74
N LYS A 109 -25.99 20.89 -6.12
CA LYS A 109 -26.79 22.08 -6.34
C LYS A 109 -27.28 22.62 -5.01
N ARG A 110 -27.01 23.91 -4.74
CA ARG A 110 -27.57 24.63 -3.60
C ARG A 110 -28.40 25.79 -4.12
N PRO A 111 -29.69 25.90 -3.75
CA PRO A 111 -30.48 27.06 -4.08
C PRO A 111 -30.03 28.25 -3.21
N ILE A 112 -29.88 29.40 -3.83
CA ILE A 112 -29.69 30.70 -3.17
C ILE A 112 -30.77 31.66 -3.66
N VAL A 113 -31.16 32.60 -2.81
CA VAL A 113 -32.05 33.69 -3.22
C VAL A 113 -31.27 34.61 -4.15
N ALA A 114 -31.85 34.88 -5.31
CA ALA A 114 -31.35 35.79 -6.32
C ALA A 114 -32.31 36.98 -6.46
N SER A 115 -31.85 38.05 -7.14
CA SER A 115 -32.73 39.14 -7.50
C SER A 115 -33.69 38.69 -8.60
N PRO A 116 -35.00 39.05 -8.53
CA PRO A 116 -35.97 38.73 -9.56
C PRO A 116 -35.71 39.44 -10.89
N ASP A 117 -34.93 40.51 -10.87
CA ASP A 117 -34.56 41.29 -12.07
C ASP A 117 -33.24 40.81 -12.70
N HIS A 118 -32.59 39.80 -12.12
CA HIS A 118 -31.34 39.23 -12.58
C HIS A 118 -31.54 37.77 -13.05
N ASP A 119 -30.44 37.12 -13.44
CA ASP A 119 -30.44 35.73 -13.88
C ASP A 119 -30.76 34.76 -12.73
N TYR A 120 -31.99 34.22 -12.71
CA TYR A 120 -32.51 33.21 -11.79
C TYR A 120 -33.02 31.97 -12.55
N ASP A 121 -33.04 30.81 -11.89
CA ASP A 121 -33.43 29.54 -12.52
C ASP A 121 -34.91 29.21 -12.36
N TYR A 122 -35.48 29.49 -11.18
CA TYR A 122 -36.89 29.23 -10.88
C TYR A 122 -37.44 30.16 -9.80
N ILE A 123 -38.77 30.20 -9.68
CA ILE A 123 -39.47 30.92 -8.62
C ILE A 123 -39.98 29.93 -7.58
N GLU A 124 -39.78 30.27 -6.31
CA GLU A 124 -40.29 29.51 -5.16
C GLU A 124 -41.21 30.40 -4.33
N TRP A 125 -42.46 29.98 -4.17
CA TRP A 125 -43.42 30.64 -3.30
C TRP A 125 -43.34 30.03 -1.91
N VAL A 126 -43.09 30.86 -0.91
CA VAL A 126 -42.84 30.42 0.47
C VAL A 126 -43.84 31.11 1.39
N ASN A 127 -44.44 30.35 2.30
CA ASN A 127 -45.27 30.93 3.35
C ASN A 127 -44.40 31.29 4.57
N VAL A 128 -44.09 32.58 4.74
CA VAL A 128 -43.22 33.06 5.82
C VAL A 128 -43.86 32.95 7.21
N ASP A 129 -45.19 32.96 7.27
CA ASP A 129 -45.94 32.83 8.53
C ASP A 129 -46.09 31.38 9.01
N LYS A 130 -45.88 30.40 8.11
CA LYS A 130 -46.05 28.96 8.37
C LYS A 130 -44.74 28.22 8.16
N ASP A 131 -43.77 28.50 9.03
CA ASP A 131 -42.49 27.79 9.10
C ASP A 131 -41.77 27.70 7.74
N TYR A 132 -41.84 28.77 6.95
CA TYR A 132 -41.26 28.84 5.61
C TYR A 132 -41.70 27.68 4.69
N ALA A 133 -42.96 27.24 4.83
CA ALA A 133 -43.50 26.15 4.03
C ALA A 133 -43.54 26.52 2.54
N VAL A 134 -42.88 25.71 1.72
CA VAL A 134 -42.89 25.86 0.25
C VAL A 134 -44.25 25.49 -0.32
N ALA A 135 -44.76 26.29 -1.26
CA ALA A 135 -46.01 26.03 -1.95
C ALA A 135 -45.96 24.71 -2.72
N SER A 136 -47.05 23.92 -2.67
CA SER A 136 -47.25 22.83 -3.61
C SER A 136 -47.35 23.37 -5.04
N GLU A 137 -47.04 22.56 -6.05
CA GLU A 137 -47.02 22.99 -7.46
C GLU A 137 -48.32 23.70 -7.88
N PHE A 138 -49.49 23.13 -7.55
CA PHE A 138 -50.78 23.75 -7.86
C PHE A 138 -50.95 25.13 -7.21
N ARG A 139 -50.51 25.27 -5.95
CA ARG A 139 -50.59 26.54 -5.23
C ARG A 139 -49.59 27.55 -5.79
N ALA A 140 -48.36 27.13 -6.09
CA ALA A 140 -47.34 27.98 -6.70
C ALA A 140 -47.84 28.55 -8.04
N ARG A 141 -48.42 27.70 -8.91
CA ARG A 141 -49.03 28.15 -10.18
C ARG A 141 -50.16 29.16 -9.98
N ARG A 142 -51.00 28.95 -8.96
CA ARG A 142 -52.08 29.90 -8.62
C ARG A 142 -51.51 31.24 -8.12
N LEU A 143 -50.49 31.22 -7.26
CA LEU A 143 -49.86 32.42 -6.72
C LEU A 143 -49.14 33.21 -7.82
N GLU A 144 -48.43 32.51 -8.72
CA GLU A 144 -47.79 33.15 -9.87
C GLU A 144 -48.82 33.82 -10.78
N ALA A 145 -49.96 33.16 -11.06
CA ALA A 145 -51.03 33.77 -11.85
C ALA A 145 -51.68 35.00 -11.19
N LEU A 146 -51.76 35.04 -9.85
CA LEU A 146 -52.20 36.23 -9.12
C LEU A 146 -51.18 37.36 -9.25
N TYR A 147 -49.89 37.04 -9.11
CA TYR A 147 -48.79 37.99 -9.23
C TYR A 147 -48.72 38.61 -10.63
N GLU A 148 -48.70 37.78 -11.68
CA GLU A 148 -48.72 38.23 -13.09
C GLU A 148 -49.98 39.05 -13.41
N GLY A 149 -51.12 38.66 -12.83
CA GLY A 149 -52.38 39.37 -12.95
C GLY A 149 -52.46 40.67 -12.15
N CYS A 150 -51.38 41.09 -11.46
CA CYS A 150 -51.33 42.24 -10.56
C CYS A 150 -52.45 42.22 -9.51
N ARG A 151 -52.82 41.02 -9.03
CA ARG A 151 -53.84 40.82 -7.99
C ARG A 151 -53.17 40.74 -6.62
N GLU A 152 -53.97 40.97 -5.58
CA GLU A 152 -53.53 40.81 -4.21
C GLU A 152 -53.08 39.36 -3.93
N ILE A 153 -51.88 39.23 -3.39
CA ILE A 153 -51.33 37.94 -2.97
C ILE A 153 -51.83 37.64 -1.55
N PRO A 154 -52.34 36.42 -1.27
CA PRO A 154 -52.76 36.05 0.07
C PRO A 154 -51.66 36.26 1.10
N GLU A 155 -52.05 36.74 2.29
CA GLU A 155 -51.13 37.06 3.38
C GLU A 155 -50.18 35.90 3.73
N GLY A 156 -48.95 36.27 4.07
CA GLY A 156 -47.89 35.35 4.44
C GLY A 156 -47.20 34.65 3.27
N TRP A 157 -47.63 34.82 2.01
CA TRP A 157 -46.95 34.25 0.84
C TRP A 157 -46.00 35.24 0.19
N GLU A 158 -44.72 34.86 0.12
CA GLU A 158 -43.68 35.64 -0.54
C GLU A 158 -43.11 34.90 -1.75
N ARG A 159 -42.69 35.69 -2.75
CA ARG A 159 -42.14 35.21 -4.02
C ARG A 159 -40.62 35.35 -4.00
N PHE A 160 -39.89 34.25 -4.05
CA PHE A 160 -38.44 34.24 -4.12
C PHE A 160 -37.95 33.79 -5.49
N ALA A 161 -37.10 34.58 -6.11
CA ALA A 161 -36.32 34.15 -7.26
C ALA A 161 -35.13 33.33 -6.77
N MET A 162 -34.99 32.11 -7.26
CA MET A 162 -34.00 31.14 -6.78
C MET A 162 -33.00 30.83 -7.89
N LYS A 163 -31.72 30.74 -7.52
CA LYS A 163 -30.64 30.29 -8.40
C LYS A 163 -29.96 29.07 -7.80
N GLU A 164 -29.78 28.01 -8.59
CA GLU A 164 -29.02 26.82 -8.19
C GLU A 164 -27.54 27.02 -8.51
N ILE A 165 -26.75 27.28 -7.47
CA ILE A 165 -25.29 27.34 -7.60
C ILE A 165 -24.65 25.98 -7.38
N ASP A 166 -23.52 25.77 -8.04
CA ASP A 166 -22.68 24.60 -7.88
C ASP A 166 -21.77 24.77 -6.66
N VAL A 167 -21.92 23.87 -5.69
CA VAL A 167 -21.14 23.88 -4.46
C VAL A 167 -20.25 22.65 -4.41
N PHE A 168 -18.96 22.87 -4.18
CA PHE A 168 -17.97 21.82 -4.00
C PHE A 168 -18.27 20.94 -2.78
N VAL A 169 -18.16 19.63 -2.94
CA VAL A 169 -18.28 18.65 -1.85
C VAL A 169 -16.93 18.00 -1.58
N THR A 170 -16.36 17.33 -2.59
CA THR A 170 -15.09 16.62 -2.45
C THR A 170 -14.42 16.44 -3.81
N ALA A 171 -13.12 16.15 -3.81
CA ALA A 171 -12.33 15.85 -5.00
C ALA A 171 -11.71 14.45 -4.92
N CYS A 172 -11.58 13.80 -6.07
CA CYS A 172 -10.97 12.48 -6.21
C CYS A 172 -9.99 12.46 -7.40
N PHE A 173 -9.02 11.54 -7.36
CA PHE A 173 -8.08 11.35 -8.46
C PHE A 173 -8.73 10.74 -9.73
N THR A 174 -9.86 10.06 -9.57
CA THR A 174 -10.55 9.30 -10.63
C THR A 174 -12.05 9.56 -10.60
N GLU A 175 -12.71 9.43 -11.75
CA GLU A 175 -14.17 9.51 -11.84
C GLU A 175 -14.83 8.40 -11.02
N GLN A 176 -14.22 7.20 -11.00
CA GLN A 176 -14.71 6.09 -10.21
C GLN A 176 -14.70 6.41 -8.71
N GLY A 177 -13.67 7.08 -8.20
CA GLY A 177 -13.63 7.51 -6.80
C GLY A 177 -14.80 8.45 -6.45
N CYS A 178 -15.20 9.34 -7.36
CA CYS A 178 -16.39 10.17 -7.18
C CYS A 178 -17.69 9.34 -7.21
N LYS A 179 -17.79 8.34 -8.09
CA LYS A 179 -18.95 7.42 -8.13
C LYS A 179 -19.07 6.62 -6.83
N ASP A 180 -17.96 6.11 -6.31
CA ASP A 180 -17.92 5.35 -5.07
C ASP A 180 -18.30 6.21 -3.87
N PHE A 181 -17.85 7.48 -3.85
CA PHE A 181 -18.29 8.46 -2.85
C PHE A 181 -19.81 8.67 -2.91
N LEU A 182 -20.37 8.90 -4.10
CA LEU A 182 -21.81 9.10 -4.26
C LEU A 182 -22.64 7.87 -3.94
N ALA A 183 -22.12 6.67 -4.19
CA ALA A 183 -22.77 5.43 -3.78
C ALA A 183 -22.87 5.31 -2.25
N ARG A 184 -21.86 5.81 -1.51
CA ARG A 184 -21.81 5.77 -0.04
C ARG A 184 -22.60 6.90 0.62
N ASP A 185 -22.45 8.13 0.13
CA ASP A 185 -22.92 9.36 0.80
C ASP A 185 -23.83 10.26 -0.07
N GLY A 186 -24.14 9.84 -1.30
CA GLY A 186 -24.90 10.68 -2.23
C GLY A 186 -26.31 11.05 -1.77
N HIS A 187 -26.91 10.25 -0.87
CA HIS A 187 -28.22 10.53 -0.28
C HIS A 187 -28.23 11.79 0.61
N ASN A 188 -27.07 12.22 1.12
CA ASN A 188 -26.93 13.44 1.92
C ASN A 188 -26.74 14.70 1.06
N HIS A 189 -26.80 14.59 -0.26
CA HIS A 189 -26.56 15.69 -1.18
C HIS A 189 -27.74 15.90 -2.12
N ARG A 190 -28.13 17.15 -2.31
CA ARG A 190 -29.20 17.54 -3.24
C ARG A 190 -28.63 17.65 -4.66
N LYS A 191 -29.17 16.84 -5.58
CA LYS A 191 -28.77 16.79 -7.01
C LYS A 191 -27.23 16.76 -7.19
N PRO A 192 -26.53 15.78 -6.60
CA PRO A 192 -25.08 15.70 -6.75
C PRO A 192 -24.70 15.32 -8.18
N PHE A 193 -23.58 15.84 -8.66
CA PHE A 193 -23.04 15.51 -9.98
C PHE A 193 -21.51 15.52 -9.96
N ILE A 194 -20.90 14.86 -10.94
CA ILE A 194 -19.44 14.78 -11.09
C ILE A 194 -19.00 15.77 -12.16
N TYR A 195 -18.13 16.69 -11.76
CA TYR A 195 -17.48 17.65 -12.63
C TYR A 195 -15.99 17.35 -12.74
N ALA A 196 -15.39 17.56 -13.91
CA ALA A 196 -13.95 17.46 -14.09
C ALA A 196 -13.36 18.87 -14.22
N PHE A 197 -12.67 19.32 -13.18
CA PHE A 197 -11.88 20.55 -13.25
C PHE A 197 -10.56 20.28 -13.96
N GLY A 198 -10.03 21.29 -14.66
CA GLY A 198 -8.62 21.31 -15.02
C GLY A 198 -7.75 21.39 -13.76
N SER A 199 -6.54 20.82 -13.82
CA SER A 199 -5.53 21.03 -12.79
C SER A 199 -5.04 22.48 -12.68
N TYR A 200 -5.46 23.39 -13.57
CA TYR A 200 -5.07 24.82 -13.62
C TYR A 200 -3.56 25.06 -13.44
N ARG A 201 -2.74 24.21 -14.08
CA ARG A 201 -1.26 24.28 -14.00
C ARG A 201 -0.69 24.00 -12.61
N ASN A 202 -1.45 23.37 -11.71
CA ASN A 202 -0.94 22.89 -10.44
C ASN A 202 0.11 21.79 -10.69
N ALA A 203 1.38 22.15 -10.48
CA ALA A 203 2.52 21.26 -10.72
C ALA A 203 2.57 20.09 -9.72
N GLU A 204 2.20 20.32 -8.46
CA GLU A 204 2.19 19.29 -7.42
C GLU A 204 1.15 18.20 -7.73
N PHE A 205 -0.07 18.61 -8.07
CA PHE A 205 -1.13 17.67 -8.44
C PHE A 205 -0.76 16.84 -9.68
N ARG A 206 -0.18 17.50 -10.69
CA ARG A 206 0.30 16.81 -11.90
C ARG A 206 1.41 15.81 -11.57
N ALA A 207 2.39 16.20 -10.76
CA ALA A 207 3.48 15.32 -10.34
C ALA A 207 2.97 14.07 -9.61
N VAL A 208 2.01 14.23 -8.67
CA VAL A 208 1.39 13.09 -7.98
C VAL A 208 0.61 12.21 -8.95
N ARG A 209 -0.18 12.80 -9.86
CA ARG A 209 -0.97 12.05 -10.85
C ARG A 209 -0.08 11.27 -11.80
N ASP A 210 0.99 11.88 -12.30
CA ASP A 210 1.96 11.26 -13.20
C ASP A 210 2.72 10.13 -12.50
N TRP A 211 3.11 10.35 -11.24
CA TRP A 211 3.73 9.33 -10.40
C TRP A 211 2.82 8.11 -10.17
N LEU A 212 1.52 8.34 -9.94
CA LEU A 212 0.52 7.27 -9.81
C LEU A 212 0.32 6.52 -11.14
N ALA A 213 0.24 7.24 -12.25
CA ALA A 213 0.08 6.66 -13.59
C ALA A 213 1.28 5.79 -14.02
N ALA A 214 2.49 6.15 -13.57
CA ALA A 214 3.72 5.41 -13.88
C ALA A 214 3.82 4.05 -13.15
N ARG A 215 2.96 3.75 -12.16
CA ARG A 215 3.03 2.51 -11.40
C ARG A 215 2.57 1.30 -12.22
N PRO A 216 3.17 0.11 -12.03
CA PRO A 216 2.68 -1.11 -12.67
C PRO A 216 1.25 -1.40 -12.21
N SER A 217 0.37 -1.75 -13.14
CA SER A 217 -0.96 -2.22 -12.76
C SER A 217 -0.85 -3.53 -11.99
N THR A 218 -1.73 -3.72 -11.01
CA THR A 218 -2.04 -5.02 -10.42
C THR A 218 -2.49 -5.94 -11.56
N LYS A 219 -1.59 -6.81 -12.07
CA LYS A 219 -2.03 -7.91 -12.93
C LYS A 219 -2.99 -8.76 -12.08
N ASN A 220 -4.22 -8.94 -12.55
CA ASN A 220 -5.17 -9.86 -11.93
C ASN A 220 -4.54 -11.26 -11.93
N ALA A 221 -4.30 -11.81 -10.76
CA ALA A 221 -3.80 -13.17 -10.58
C ALA A 221 -4.91 -14.23 -10.74
N GLU A 222 -5.88 -14.02 -11.65
CA GLU A 222 -7.06 -14.89 -11.82
C GLU A 222 -7.33 -15.34 -13.26
N GLU A 223 -6.44 -15.04 -14.21
CA GLU A 223 -6.53 -15.59 -15.57
C GLU A 223 -5.41 -16.62 -15.79
N ASP A 224 -5.58 -17.82 -15.23
CA ASP A 224 -4.97 -19.07 -15.74
C ASP A 224 -5.44 -20.28 -14.91
N GLN A 225 -6.75 -20.42 -14.72
CA GLN A 225 -7.32 -21.72 -14.35
C GLN A 225 -7.90 -22.35 -15.62
N PRO A 226 -7.25 -23.37 -16.22
CA PRO A 226 -7.83 -24.09 -17.34
C PRO A 226 -9.11 -24.75 -16.84
N CYS A 227 -10.22 -24.42 -17.50
CA CYS A 227 -11.48 -25.14 -17.31
C CYS A 227 -11.25 -26.58 -17.79
N ASP A 228 -11.05 -27.50 -16.84
CA ASP A 228 -11.11 -28.94 -17.12
C ASP A 228 -12.48 -29.27 -17.69
N LYS A 229 -12.47 -29.92 -18.85
CA LYS A 229 -13.63 -30.50 -19.53
C LYS A 229 -13.90 -31.91 -19.03
#